data_AF-A0A498QC59-F1
#
_entry.id   AF-A0A498QC59-F1
#
_cell.length_a   1.000
_cell.length_b   1.000
_cell.length_c   1.000
_cell.angle_alpha   90.00
_cell.angle_beta   90.00
_cell.angle_gamma   90.00
#
_symmetry.space_group_name_H-M   'P 1'
#
loop_
_entity.id
_entity.type
_entity.pdbx_description
1 polymer ?
#
loop_
_entity_poly.entity_id
_entity_poly.type
_entity_poly.pdbx_seq_one_letter_code
_entity_poly.pdbx_strand_id
1 'polypeptide(L)'
;MLVRELAVGAGEFRRNRLLNQRSLAIAGVAVVLIAILAAIGHLGFFRTPSNGAAPNQVGQSTVAPTPQQIVLPFEVGDPDGVAVDGKGVVYVADSSNNRVLTLPAGADKQSELPFTGLNRPAGLALDLAGGLYLVDAYNNRVLKLPAGSATPAELPFTGLSSPHGVAVDRNGNVYVVDSGNNRVLELPAGANNPIELPFIGLRHPLGTAVDDAGEVYVADSENNRVAKLAAGGATPVYLSFTELNFPHGVAVDHNGGVYVTDLNNNRVLKLAAGSNTPSTLPFTDLNFPYGVAVDNAGNVYVTDFHKRVVKLSAT
;
A
#
# COMPACT_ATOMS: atom_id res chain seq x y z
N MET A 1 79.74 33.82 -8.48
CA MET A 1 78.64 33.66 -9.44
C MET A 1 77.51 34.58 -8.99
N LEU A 2 77.08 35.43 -9.91
CA LEU A 2 75.91 36.35 -9.95
C LEU A 2 74.76 36.04 -8.95
N VAL A 3 74.18 37.02 -8.23
CA VAL A 3 73.13 38.00 -8.67
C VAL A 3 71.78 37.30 -8.95
N ARG A 4 70.59 37.73 -8.48
CA ARG A 4 70.10 38.80 -7.58
C ARG A 4 68.58 38.53 -7.36
N GLU A 5 68.00 39.00 -6.24
CA GLU A 5 66.63 39.57 -6.14
C GLU A 5 65.39 38.70 -6.53
N LEU A 6 64.13 39.02 -6.19
CA LEU A 6 63.53 40.04 -5.29
C LEU A 6 62.21 39.48 -4.68
N ALA A 7 61.64 40.18 -3.71
CA ALA A 7 60.39 39.85 -3.03
C ALA A 7 59.19 40.66 -3.57
N VAL A 8 58.06 40.61 -2.82
CA VAL A 8 56.84 41.44 -2.97
C VAL A 8 55.85 40.93 -4.04
N GLY A 9 54.54 40.85 -3.80
CA GLY A 9 53.80 41.14 -2.57
C GLY A 9 52.31 40.81 -2.67
N ALA A 10 51.59 40.90 -1.55
CA ALA A 10 50.16 40.66 -1.51
C ALA A 10 49.37 41.86 -2.03
N GLY A 11 48.35 41.61 -2.87
CA GLY A 11 47.33 42.58 -3.20
C GLY A 11 46.82 42.50 -4.63
N GLU A 12 45.73 41.77 -4.86
CA GLU A 12 44.69 42.21 -5.80
C GLU A 12 43.34 41.53 -5.51
N PHE A 13 42.49 42.23 -4.75
CA PHE A 13 41.09 41.89 -4.56
C PHE A 13 40.28 42.53 -5.70
N ARG A 14 39.48 41.73 -6.42
CA ARG A 14 38.49 42.16 -7.44
C ARG A 14 39.04 42.87 -8.69
N ARG A 15 39.23 42.10 -9.78
CA ARG A 15 38.65 42.34 -11.12
C ARG A 15 39.05 41.23 -12.09
N ASN A 16 38.15 40.28 -12.35
CA ASN A 16 37.68 40.02 -13.72
C ASN A 16 36.50 39.06 -13.73
N ARG A 17 35.41 39.58 -14.30
CA ARG A 17 34.16 38.90 -14.60
C ARG A 17 34.32 38.27 -16.00
N LEU A 18 33.65 37.14 -16.25
CA LEU A 18 33.48 36.52 -17.58
C LEU A 18 34.75 35.93 -18.23
N LEU A 19 34.85 34.59 -18.23
CA LEU A 19 34.75 33.75 -19.45
C LEU A 19 35.25 32.32 -19.16
N ASN A 20 34.33 31.43 -18.77
CA ASN A 20 34.32 30.03 -19.20
C ASN A 20 32.99 29.39 -18.81
N GLN A 21 31.99 29.58 -19.68
CA GLN A 21 30.75 28.80 -19.70
C GLN A 21 30.93 27.64 -20.70
N ARG A 22 30.62 26.42 -20.25
CA ARG A 22 30.34 25.15 -20.98
C ARG A 22 30.58 24.02 -19.96
N SER A 23 29.71 23.05 -19.67
CA SER A 23 28.32 22.74 -20.06
C SER A 23 27.76 21.75 -19.00
N LEU A 24 26.46 21.53 -18.74
CA LEU A 24 25.19 22.03 -19.30
C LEU A 24 24.25 22.50 -18.16
N ALA A 25 23.12 23.12 -18.54
CA ALA A 25 21.84 23.10 -17.84
C ALA A 25 20.72 23.01 -18.91
N ILE A 26 19.43 23.03 -18.51
CA ILE A 26 18.20 22.78 -19.31
C ILE A 26 17.90 21.27 -19.36
N ALA A 27 17.03 20.70 -18.52
CA ALA A 27 15.59 20.93 -18.31
C ALA A 27 14.70 20.31 -19.40
N GLY A 28 13.73 19.48 -18.99
CA GLY A 28 12.84 18.73 -19.87
C GLY A 28 11.51 18.43 -19.20
N VAL A 29 10.63 19.44 -19.13
CA VAL A 29 9.19 19.22 -18.90
C VAL A 29 8.58 18.75 -20.22
N ALA A 30 7.79 17.67 -20.17
CA ALA A 30 7.01 17.20 -21.32
C ALA A 30 5.54 17.03 -20.91
N VAL A 31 4.80 18.14 -20.89
CA VAL A 31 3.32 18.12 -20.89
C VAL A 31 2.87 17.98 -22.33
N VAL A 32 2.13 16.92 -22.66
CA VAL A 32 1.52 16.73 -23.98
C VAL A 32 0.02 17.01 -23.88
N LEU A 33 -0.39 18.18 -24.36
CA LEU A 33 -1.78 18.52 -24.65
C LEU A 33 -2.06 18.19 -26.12
N ILE A 34 -3.06 17.34 -26.37
CA ILE A 34 -3.68 17.20 -27.70
C ILE A 34 -5.18 17.43 -27.54
N ALA A 35 -5.69 18.44 -28.24
CA ALA A 35 -7.12 18.72 -28.37
C ALA A 35 -7.51 18.64 -29.85
N ILE A 36 -8.65 18.03 -30.15
CA ILE A 36 -9.31 18.06 -31.45
C ILE A 36 -10.79 18.42 -31.21
N LEU A 37 -11.36 19.25 -32.09
CA LEU A 37 -12.70 19.84 -31.97
C LEU A 37 -13.62 19.43 -33.13
N ALA A 38 -14.93 19.53 -32.86
CA ALA A 38 -16.07 19.47 -33.80
C ALA A 38 -16.42 18.08 -34.39
N ALA A 39 -17.69 17.76 -34.71
CA ALA A 39 -18.82 18.67 -35.01
C ALA A 39 -20.20 18.22 -34.44
N ILE A 40 -21.20 19.08 -34.67
CA ILE A 40 -22.56 19.09 -34.07
C ILE A 40 -23.64 18.61 -35.06
N GLY A 41 -24.71 17.97 -34.56
CA GLY A 41 -26.01 17.83 -35.25
C GLY A 41 -26.73 16.51 -34.87
N HIS A 42 -28.05 16.45 -34.63
CA HIS A 42 -29.12 17.47 -34.72
C HIS A 42 -30.30 17.08 -33.77
N LEU A 43 -31.04 18.07 -33.26
CA LEU A 43 -32.24 17.87 -32.43
C LEU A 43 -33.50 17.62 -33.29
N GLY A 44 -34.45 16.74 -32.92
CA GLY A 44 -35.56 16.43 -33.84
C GLY A 44 -36.75 15.57 -33.35
N PHE A 45 -37.57 16.12 -32.45
CA PHE A 45 -39.04 15.95 -32.30
C PHE A 45 -39.74 14.57 -32.13
N PHE A 46 -40.82 14.63 -31.34
CA PHE A 46 -41.71 13.54 -30.93
C PHE A 46 -42.62 12.97 -32.04
N ARG A 47 -42.91 11.66 -31.95
CA ARG A 47 -44.26 11.08 -32.15
C ARG A 47 -44.50 9.93 -31.19
N THR A 48 -45.71 9.88 -30.60
CA THR A 48 -46.25 8.72 -29.87
C THR A 48 -47.34 8.03 -30.74
N PRO A 49 -47.98 6.93 -30.31
CA PRO A 49 -47.55 5.58 -30.67
C PRO A 49 -48.58 4.84 -31.56
N SER A 50 -48.21 3.66 -32.09
CA SER A 50 -49.17 2.71 -32.65
C SER A 50 -48.84 1.27 -32.23
N ASN A 51 -49.88 0.54 -31.81
CA ASN A 51 -49.77 -0.85 -31.35
C ASN A 51 -49.42 -1.81 -32.49
N GLY A 52 -48.54 -2.79 -32.24
CA GLY A 52 -48.29 -3.87 -33.19
C GLY A 52 -47.24 -4.88 -32.73
N ALA A 53 -47.69 -6.04 -32.24
CA ALA A 53 -46.96 -7.31 -32.05
C ALA A 53 -45.64 -7.29 -31.25
N ALA A 54 -45.61 -8.04 -30.14
CA ALA A 54 -44.39 -8.30 -29.38
C ALA A 54 -43.47 -9.30 -30.12
N PRO A 55 -42.20 -8.95 -30.40
CA PRO A 55 -41.16 -9.93 -30.73
C PRO A 55 -40.58 -10.52 -29.44
N ASN A 56 -40.06 -11.75 -29.55
CA ASN A 56 -39.45 -12.49 -28.44
C ASN A 56 -38.46 -11.64 -27.63
N GLN A 57 -38.55 -11.74 -26.29
CA GLN A 57 -37.51 -11.26 -25.39
C GLN A 57 -36.23 -12.07 -25.63
N VAL A 58 -35.34 -11.55 -26.48
CA VAL A 58 -33.93 -11.91 -26.45
C VAL A 58 -33.46 -11.58 -25.04
N GLY A 59 -32.94 -12.58 -24.33
CA GLY A 59 -32.52 -12.40 -22.94
C GLY A 59 -31.59 -11.21 -22.81
N GLN A 60 -31.89 -10.31 -21.86
CA GLN A 60 -30.96 -9.26 -21.51
C GLN A 60 -29.65 -9.92 -21.07
N SER A 61 -28.61 -9.81 -21.89
CA SER A 61 -27.24 -10.05 -21.46
C SER A 61 -26.96 -9.07 -20.33
N THR A 62 -27.13 -9.52 -19.09
CA THR A 62 -26.73 -8.78 -17.90
C THR A 62 -25.22 -8.71 -17.92
N VAL A 63 -24.69 -7.65 -18.54
CA VAL A 63 -23.31 -7.21 -18.34
C VAL A 63 -23.14 -7.12 -16.83
N ALA A 64 -22.23 -7.91 -16.26
CA ALA A 64 -21.94 -7.86 -14.84
C ALA A 64 -21.59 -6.40 -14.48
N PRO A 65 -22.12 -5.86 -13.36
CA PRO A 65 -21.89 -4.46 -13.03
C PRO A 65 -20.39 -4.18 -12.95
N THR A 66 -19.93 -3.15 -13.67
CA THR A 66 -18.53 -2.75 -13.64
C THR A 66 -18.14 -2.47 -12.18
N PRO A 67 -17.04 -3.05 -11.65
CA PRO A 67 -16.67 -2.85 -10.26
C PRO A 67 -16.41 -1.37 -10.00
N GLN A 68 -17.15 -0.81 -9.04
CA GLN A 68 -17.16 0.62 -8.78
C GLN A 68 -16.08 0.98 -7.75
N GLN A 69 -15.20 1.92 -8.12
CA GLN A 69 -14.33 2.61 -7.19
C GLN A 69 -15.11 3.65 -6.39
N ILE A 70 -14.93 3.65 -5.07
CA ILE A 70 -15.56 4.55 -4.11
C ILE A 70 -14.45 5.16 -3.24
N VAL A 71 -14.41 6.49 -3.12
CA VAL A 71 -13.56 7.16 -2.13
C VAL A 71 -14.28 7.12 -0.78
N LEU A 72 -13.62 6.58 0.25
CA LEU A 72 -14.18 6.54 1.60
C LEU A 72 -14.00 7.90 2.30
N PRO A 73 -14.95 8.35 3.14
CA PRO A 73 -14.94 9.65 3.82
C PRO A 73 -13.95 9.71 5.00
N PHE A 74 -12.67 9.49 4.71
CA PHE A 74 -11.56 9.68 5.64
C PHE A 74 -10.92 11.06 5.46
N GLU A 75 -10.69 11.77 6.56
CA GLU A 75 -9.81 12.94 6.61
C GLU A 75 -8.45 12.51 7.18
N VAL A 76 -7.51 12.22 6.28
CA VAL A 76 -6.17 11.66 6.58
C VAL A 76 -5.06 12.51 5.95
N GLY A 77 -3.84 12.31 6.43
CA GLY A 77 -2.60 12.84 5.86
C GLY A 77 -1.60 11.71 5.66
N ASP A 78 -1.24 11.49 4.39
CA ASP A 78 -0.30 10.47 3.92
C ASP A 78 -0.55 9.09 4.54
N PRO A 79 -1.75 8.50 4.32
CA PRO A 79 -2.15 7.25 4.97
C PRO A 79 -1.35 6.06 4.44
N ASP A 80 -0.89 5.20 5.34
CA ASP A 80 -0.03 4.06 5.02
C ASP A 80 -0.81 2.73 5.10
N GLY A 81 -0.93 2.13 6.28
CA GLY A 81 -1.66 0.88 6.48
C GLY A 81 -3.18 1.04 6.38
N VAL A 82 -3.83 0.04 5.79
CA VAL A 82 -5.28 -0.14 5.82
C VAL A 82 -5.60 -1.58 6.24
N ALA A 83 -6.65 -1.75 7.05
CA ALA A 83 -7.20 -3.05 7.41
C ALA A 83 -8.73 -2.99 7.41
N VAL A 84 -9.40 -4.14 7.30
CA VAL A 84 -10.87 -4.23 7.29
C VAL A 84 -11.32 -5.47 8.06
N ASP A 85 -12.35 -5.32 8.91
CA ASP A 85 -12.89 -6.44 9.69
C ASP A 85 -14.01 -7.20 8.95
N GLY A 86 -14.43 -8.34 9.52
CA GLY A 86 -15.53 -9.16 8.97
C GLY A 86 -16.92 -8.49 8.99
N LYS A 87 -17.05 -7.26 9.53
CA LYS A 87 -18.26 -6.44 9.50
C LYS A 87 -18.13 -5.27 8.50
N GLY A 88 -17.00 -5.16 7.80
CA GLY A 88 -16.71 -4.07 6.86
C GLY A 88 -16.29 -2.77 7.54
N VAL A 89 -15.89 -2.79 8.82
CA VAL A 89 -15.27 -1.64 9.47
C VAL A 89 -13.85 -1.48 8.92
N VAL A 90 -13.54 -0.31 8.37
CA VAL A 90 -12.21 0.01 7.82
C VAL A 90 -11.37 0.72 8.86
N TYR A 91 -10.09 0.38 8.93
CA TYR A 91 -9.09 0.95 9.84
C TYR A 91 -7.93 1.49 9.03
N VAL A 92 -7.41 2.67 9.39
CA VAL A 92 -6.41 3.41 8.59
C VAL A 92 -5.35 4.00 9.51
N ALA A 93 -4.07 3.77 9.19
CA ALA A 93 -2.97 4.48 9.80
C ALA A 93 -2.86 5.86 9.14
N ASP A 94 -3.18 6.91 9.90
CA ASP A 94 -3.12 8.30 9.46
C ASP A 94 -1.72 8.85 9.79
N SER A 95 -0.75 8.46 8.96
CA SER A 95 0.66 8.40 9.34
C SER A 95 1.29 9.76 9.58
N SER A 96 0.92 10.80 8.83
CA SER A 96 1.43 12.16 9.09
C SER A 96 0.81 12.80 10.34
N ASN A 97 -0.40 12.36 10.73
CA ASN A 97 -1.13 12.87 11.89
C ASN A 97 -0.91 12.03 13.17
N ASN A 98 -0.07 10.99 13.10
CA ASN A 98 0.31 10.13 14.23
C ASN A 98 -0.88 9.49 14.97
N ARG A 99 -1.89 9.03 14.23
CA ARG A 99 -3.10 8.39 14.80
C ARG A 99 -3.59 7.23 13.95
N VAL A 100 -4.57 6.48 14.48
CA VAL A 100 -5.30 5.45 13.74
C VAL A 100 -6.77 5.81 13.74
N LEU A 101 -7.37 5.78 12.56
CA LEU A 101 -8.79 6.08 12.34
C LEU A 101 -9.57 4.81 12.02
N THR A 102 -10.86 4.82 12.32
CA THR A 102 -11.79 3.75 11.99
C THR A 102 -13.09 4.30 11.42
N LEU A 103 -13.67 3.60 10.44
CA LEU A 103 -14.91 3.96 9.76
C LEU A 103 -15.80 2.71 9.62
N PRO A 104 -16.94 2.65 10.31
CA PRO A 104 -17.92 1.58 10.12
C PRO A 104 -18.49 1.54 8.70
N ALA A 105 -18.88 0.35 8.24
CA ALA A 105 -19.49 0.18 6.91
C ALA A 105 -20.71 1.09 6.73
N GLY A 106 -20.67 1.95 5.70
CA GLY A 106 -21.75 2.87 5.37
C GLY A 106 -21.88 4.09 6.31
N ALA A 107 -20.91 4.34 7.19
CA ALA A 107 -20.87 5.58 7.97
C ALA A 107 -20.23 6.73 7.19
N ASP A 108 -20.76 7.94 7.38
CA ASP A 108 -20.20 9.19 6.82
C ASP A 108 -19.13 9.84 7.72
N LYS A 109 -18.84 9.25 8.89
CA LYS A 109 -17.97 9.84 9.91
C LYS A 109 -17.01 8.83 10.55
N GLN A 110 -15.73 9.12 10.42
CA GLN A 110 -14.62 8.43 11.08
C GLN A 110 -14.57 8.68 12.60
N SER A 111 -13.94 7.75 13.32
CA SER A 111 -13.57 7.88 14.75
C SER A 111 -12.07 7.60 14.93
N GLU A 112 -11.48 8.16 15.97
CA GLU A 112 -10.06 7.95 16.31
C GLU A 112 -9.93 6.86 17.39
N LEU A 113 -8.96 5.96 17.23
CA LEU A 113 -8.69 4.89 18.19
C LEU A 113 -7.73 5.36 19.30
N PRO A 114 -7.83 4.81 20.53
CA PRO A 114 -7.12 5.29 21.72
C PRO A 114 -5.64 4.89 21.77
N PHE A 115 -4.89 5.10 20.69
CA PHE A 115 -3.43 5.06 20.69
C PHE A 115 -2.86 6.43 21.09
N THR A 116 -1.74 6.43 21.82
CA THR A 116 -1.11 7.67 22.31
C THR A 116 0.40 7.62 22.11
N GLY A 117 0.99 8.74 21.69
CA GLY A 117 2.44 8.83 21.50
C GLY A 117 2.97 8.02 20.32
N LEU A 118 2.15 7.80 19.29
CA LEU A 118 2.59 7.21 18.03
C LEU A 118 3.56 8.15 17.29
N ASN A 119 4.40 7.58 16.45
CA ASN A 119 5.33 8.27 15.57
C ASN A 119 5.38 7.54 14.23
N ARG A 120 4.70 8.12 13.23
CA ARG A 120 4.51 7.59 11.88
C ARG A 120 3.98 6.14 11.88
N PRO A 121 2.73 5.90 12.34
CA PRO A 121 2.11 4.58 12.29
C PRO A 121 2.05 4.05 10.84
N ALA A 122 2.34 2.77 10.65
CA ALA A 122 2.46 2.13 9.33
C ALA A 122 1.43 1.00 9.16
N GLY A 123 1.87 -0.26 9.08
CA GLY A 123 1.00 -1.41 8.86
C GLY A 123 -0.04 -1.64 9.96
N LEU A 124 -1.20 -2.17 9.55
CA LEU A 124 -2.32 -2.56 10.40
C LEU A 124 -2.72 -4.01 10.11
N ALA A 125 -3.12 -4.76 11.15
CA ALA A 125 -3.73 -6.08 11.00
C ALA A 125 -4.79 -6.34 12.09
N LEU A 126 -5.70 -7.27 11.86
CA LEU A 126 -6.79 -7.62 12.78
C LEU A 126 -6.78 -9.11 13.08
N ASP A 127 -6.89 -9.49 14.35
CA ASP A 127 -7.18 -10.89 14.71
C ASP A 127 -8.67 -11.22 14.58
N LEU A 128 -9.00 -12.52 14.63
CA LEU A 128 -10.38 -13.02 14.54
C LEU A 128 -11.31 -12.53 15.67
N ALA A 129 -10.77 -12.02 16.79
CA ALA A 129 -11.54 -11.42 17.87
C ALA A 129 -11.81 -9.91 17.66
N GLY A 130 -11.21 -9.30 16.63
CA GLY A 130 -11.27 -7.86 16.36
C GLY A 130 -10.22 -7.04 17.11
N GLY A 131 -9.16 -7.67 17.64
CA GLY A 131 -8.01 -6.99 18.18
C GLY A 131 -7.15 -6.40 17.06
N LEU A 132 -6.89 -5.10 17.11
CA LEU A 132 -6.11 -4.38 16.10
C LEU A 132 -4.63 -4.35 16.49
N TYR A 133 -3.79 -4.74 15.54
CA TYR A 133 -2.33 -4.68 15.60
C TYR A 133 -1.85 -3.51 14.74
N LEU A 134 -0.87 -2.77 15.26
CA LEU A 134 -0.33 -1.56 14.65
C LEU A 134 1.20 -1.55 14.75
N VAL A 135 1.86 -1.23 13.64
CA VAL A 135 3.29 -0.88 13.65
C VAL A 135 3.46 0.61 13.93
N ASP A 136 4.14 0.94 15.02
CA ASP A 136 4.48 2.32 15.42
C ASP A 136 5.93 2.59 14.98
N ALA A 137 6.09 2.84 13.66
CA ALA A 137 7.33 2.58 12.92
C ALA A 137 8.54 3.33 13.47
N TYR A 138 8.42 4.63 13.72
CA TYR A 138 9.56 5.44 14.17
C TYR A 138 9.81 5.35 15.69
N ASN A 139 8.93 4.68 16.43
CA ASN A 139 9.19 4.23 17.80
C ASN A 139 9.73 2.79 17.87
N ASN A 140 9.95 2.13 16.71
CA ASN A 140 10.50 0.77 16.60
C ASN A 140 9.76 -0.31 17.41
N ARG A 141 8.42 -0.26 17.42
CA ARG A 141 7.58 -1.18 18.21
C ARG A 141 6.30 -1.57 17.49
N VAL A 142 5.64 -2.60 18.03
CA VAL A 142 4.32 -3.05 17.57
C VAL A 142 3.36 -3.04 18.75
N LEU A 143 2.19 -2.44 18.56
CA LEU A 143 1.13 -2.31 19.56
C LEU A 143 -0.05 -3.20 19.19
N LYS A 144 -0.73 -3.75 20.19
CA LYS A 144 -2.05 -4.38 20.07
C LYS A 144 -3.07 -3.59 20.88
N LEU A 145 -4.19 -3.22 20.26
CA LEU A 145 -5.41 -2.79 20.94
C LEU A 145 -6.41 -3.96 20.95
N PRO A 146 -6.64 -4.64 22.09
CA PRO A 146 -7.63 -5.70 22.18
C PRO A 146 -9.05 -5.20 21.87
N ALA A 147 -9.89 -6.05 21.30
CA ALA A 147 -11.26 -5.69 20.94
C ALA A 147 -12.05 -5.16 22.15
N GLY A 148 -12.63 -3.96 22.01
CA GLY A 148 -13.37 -3.28 23.08
C GLY A 148 -12.52 -2.71 24.22
N SER A 149 -11.19 -2.84 24.16
CA SER A 149 -10.27 -2.18 25.10
C SER A 149 -10.15 -0.68 24.79
N ALA A 150 -9.87 0.11 25.83
CA ALA A 150 -9.41 1.50 25.69
C ALA A 150 -7.88 1.63 25.83
N THR A 151 -7.18 0.52 26.09
CA THR A 151 -5.75 0.48 26.40
C THR A 151 -5.01 -0.41 25.41
N PRO A 152 -4.13 0.15 24.56
CA PRO A 152 -3.15 -0.61 23.80
C PRO A 152 -2.08 -1.23 24.71
N ALA A 153 -1.52 -2.36 24.28
CA ALA A 153 -0.36 -3.00 24.90
C ALA A 153 0.76 -3.16 23.86
N GLU A 154 2.02 -3.02 24.29
CA GLU A 154 3.19 -3.24 23.44
C GLU A 154 3.52 -4.74 23.38
N LEU A 155 3.84 -5.24 22.19
CA LEU A 155 4.24 -6.64 21.98
C LEU A 155 5.74 -6.80 22.25
N PRO A 156 6.19 -7.96 22.79
CA PRO A 156 7.58 -8.21 23.17
C PRO A 156 8.53 -8.47 21.97
N PHE A 157 8.49 -7.62 20.94
CA PHE A 157 9.53 -7.57 19.92
C PHE A 157 10.75 -6.81 20.44
N THR A 158 11.96 -7.28 20.09
CA THR A 158 13.22 -6.67 20.52
C THR A 158 14.13 -6.41 19.33
N GLY A 159 14.80 -5.26 19.33
CA GLY A 159 15.77 -4.90 18.28
C GLY A 159 15.17 -4.62 16.90
N LEU A 160 13.89 -4.20 16.82
CA LEU A 160 13.30 -3.70 15.59
C LEU A 160 13.99 -2.40 15.13
N SER A 161 14.01 -2.17 13.82
CA SER A 161 14.59 -1.00 13.16
C SER A 161 13.70 -0.58 12.00
N SER A 162 12.97 0.52 12.15
CA SER A 162 11.95 1.00 11.21
C SER A 162 11.03 -0.12 10.71
N PRO A 163 10.35 -0.88 11.59
CA PRO A 163 9.39 -1.89 11.18
C PRO A 163 8.25 -1.26 10.37
N HIS A 164 7.61 -2.04 9.49
CA HIS A 164 6.62 -1.50 8.54
C HIS A 164 5.31 -2.30 8.49
N GLY A 165 5.31 -3.48 7.88
CA GLY A 165 4.14 -4.35 7.78
C GLY A 165 3.93 -5.19 9.04
N VAL A 166 2.66 -5.47 9.35
CA VAL A 166 2.24 -6.47 10.34
C VAL A 166 1.12 -7.33 9.78
N ALA A 167 1.10 -8.61 10.13
CA ALA A 167 0.00 -9.53 9.91
C ALA A 167 -0.21 -10.41 11.15
N VAL A 168 -1.38 -11.05 11.27
CA VAL A 168 -1.68 -11.97 12.37
C VAL A 168 -2.48 -13.16 11.84
N ASP A 169 -2.10 -14.38 12.22
CA ASP A 169 -2.79 -15.59 11.76
C ASP A 169 -4.00 -15.95 12.65
N ARG A 170 -4.70 -17.03 12.28
CA ARG A 170 -5.84 -17.57 13.03
C ARG A 170 -5.48 -18.14 14.41
N ASN A 171 -4.20 -18.44 14.65
CA ASN A 171 -3.69 -18.93 15.93
C ASN A 171 -3.28 -17.77 16.87
N GLY A 172 -3.19 -16.55 16.35
CA GLY A 172 -2.74 -15.36 17.07
C GLY A 172 -1.23 -15.12 16.99
N ASN A 173 -0.51 -15.82 16.11
CA ASN A 173 0.90 -15.56 15.79
C ASN A 173 1.00 -14.25 15.01
N VAL A 174 1.97 -13.40 15.36
CA VAL A 174 2.10 -12.04 14.81
C VAL A 174 3.35 -11.96 13.94
N TYR A 175 3.20 -11.59 12.68
CA TYR A 175 4.28 -11.46 11.72
C TYR A 175 4.59 -9.98 11.50
N VAL A 176 5.86 -9.59 11.61
CA VAL A 176 6.30 -8.19 11.52
C VAL A 176 7.45 -8.09 10.54
N VAL A 177 7.34 -7.15 9.60
CA VAL A 177 8.44 -6.79 8.70
C VAL A 177 9.35 -5.80 9.41
N ASP A 178 10.57 -6.23 9.71
CA ASP A 178 11.60 -5.44 10.37
C ASP A 178 12.50 -4.81 9.28
N SER A 179 11.94 -3.82 8.58
CA SER A 179 12.42 -3.35 7.27
C SER A 179 13.84 -2.80 7.28
N GLY A 180 14.25 -2.10 8.33
CA GLY A 180 15.62 -1.60 8.51
C GLY A 180 16.65 -2.71 8.74
N ASN A 181 16.21 -3.88 9.19
CA ASN A 181 17.04 -5.08 9.35
C ASN A 181 16.87 -6.11 8.22
N ASN A 182 16.05 -5.81 7.20
CA ASN A 182 15.81 -6.66 6.02
C ASN A 182 15.32 -8.08 6.34
N ARG A 183 14.43 -8.23 7.34
CA ARG A 183 13.93 -9.53 7.80
C ARG A 183 12.45 -9.49 8.16
N VAL A 184 11.89 -10.66 8.43
CA VAL A 184 10.53 -10.82 8.98
C VAL A 184 10.62 -11.64 10.26
N LEU A 185 9.98 -11.15 11.31
CA LEU A 185 9.89 -11.82 12.60
C LEU A 185 8.49 -12.37 12.83
N GLU A 186 8.39 -13.59 13.34
CA GLU A 186 7.18 -14.17 13.90
C GLU A 186 7.24 -14.08 15.43
N LEU A 187 6.19 -13.60 16.08
CA LEU A 187 5.98 -13.76 17.52
C LEU A 187 4.84 -14.77 17.71
N PRO A 188 5.14 -16.02 18.13
CA PRO A 188 4.11 -17.01 18.39
C PRO A 188 3.14 -16.57 19.50
N ALA A 189 1.88 -17.01 19.40
CA ALA A 189 0.84 -16.64 20.34
C ALA A 189 1.22 -16.96 21.81
N GLY A 190 1.29 -15.93 22.66
CA GLY A 190 1.66 -16.06 24.08
C GLY A 190 3.16 -16.24 24.35
N ALA A 191 4.02 -16.22 23.33
CA ALA A 191 5.47 -16.18 23.50
C ALA A 191 5.98 -14.78 23.88
N ASN A 192 7.20 -14.73 24.43
CA ASN A 192 7.93 -13.49 24.73
C ASN A 192 9.17 -13.28 23.85
N ASN A 193 9.47 -14.22 22.95
CA ASN A 193 10.65 -14.19 22.09
C ASN A 193 10.20 -14.33 20.63
N PRO A 194 10.43 -13.33 19.77
CA PRO A 194 10.24 -13.48 18.34
C PRO A 194 11.26 -14.46 17.73
N ILE A 195 10.88 -15.04 16.60
CA ILE A 195 11.67 -15.97 15.78
C ILE A 195 11.84 -15.32 14.41
N GLU A 196 13.04 -15.35 13.84
CA GLU A 196 13.28 -14.86 12.49
C GLU A 196 12.87 -15.90 11.45
N LEU A 197 11.98 -15.53 10.52
CA LEU A 197 11.54 -16.42 9.46
C LEU A 197 12.63 -16.58 8.38
N PRO A 198 12.84 -17.80 7.82
CA PRO A 198 13.91 -18.11 6.88
C PRO A 198 13.70 -17.55 5.45
N PHE A 199 13.34 -16.27 5.33
CA PHE A 199 13.44 -15.55 4.06
C PHE A 199 14.91 -15.27 3.71
N ILE A 200 15.26 -15.33 2.43
CA ILE A 200 16.65 -15.24 1.95
C ILE A 200 16.82 -14.03 1.05
N GLY A 201 17.70 -13.11 1.45
CA GLY A 201 18.13 -11.98 0.62
C GLY A 201 17.05 -10.93 0.37
N LEU A 202 16.14 -10.70 1.33
CA LEU A 202 15.22 -9.56 1.29
C LEU A 202 16.01 -8.24 1.26
N ARG A 203 15.41 -7.21 0.65
CA ARG A 203 15.94 -5.85 0.58
C ARG A 203 14.82 -4.84 0.76
N HIS A 204 14.89 -4.10 1.86
CA HIS A 204 13.90 -3.15 2.31
C HIS A 204 12.45 -3.67 2.15
N PRO A 205 12.11 -4.83 2.73
CA PRO A 205 10.75 -5.37 2.64
C PRO A 205 9.78 -4.44 3.37
N LEU A 206 8.54 -4.28 2.88
CA LEU A 206 7.56 -3.33 3.45
C LEU A 206 6.28 -4.01 3.94
N GLY A 207 5.47 -4.55 3.04
CA GLY A 207 4.20 -5.22 3.37
C GLY A 207 4.37 -6.70 3.71
N THR A 208 3.50 -7.21 4.58
CA THR A 208 3.33 -8.65 4.82
C THR A 208 1.87 -9.02 4.99
N ALA A 209 1.52 -10.25 4.63
CA ALA A 209 0.24 -10.89 4.90
C ALA A 209 0.47 -12.35 5.31
N VAL A 210 -0.50 -12.96 5.98
CA VAL A 210 -0.52 -14.40 6.28
C VAL A 210 -1.89 -14.95 5.90
N ASP A 211 -1.93 -16.15 5.32
CA ASP A 211 -3.19 -16.80 4.92
C ASP A 211 -3.73 -17.79 5.97
N ASP A 212 -4.87 -18.38 5.64
CA ASP A 212 -5.57 -19.36 6.47
C ASP A 212 -4.80 -20.67 6.71
N ALA A 213 -3.77 -20.96 5.90
CA ALA A 213 -2.88 -22.10 6.03
C ALA A 213 -1.57 -21.75 6.76
N GLY A 214 -1.36 -20.48 7.13
CA GLY A 214 -0.13 -19.98 7.74
C GLY A 214 1.00 -19.73 6.74
N GLU A 215 0.72 -19.63 5.44
CA GLU A 215 1.72 -19.17 4.49
C GLU A 215 1.93 -17.65 4.65
N VAL A 216 3.18 -17.22 4.79
CA VAL A 216 3.57 -15.82 4.99
C VAL A 216 4.03 -15.21 3.68
N TYR A 217 3.47 -14.07 3.33
CA TYR A 217 3.72 -13.31 2.11
C TYR A 217 4.43 -12.00 2.44
N VAL A 218 5.38 -11.58 1.62
CA VAL A 218 6.21 -10.39 1.87
C VAL A 218 6.47 -9.64 0.57
N ALA A 219 6.18 -8.33 0.54
CA ALA A 219 6.70 -7.45 -0.51
C ALA A 219 8.18 -7.19 -0.24
N ASP A 220 9.03 -7.71 -1.12
CA ASP A 220 10.48 -7.54 -1.07
C ASP A 220 10.85 -6.38 -2.02
N SER A 221 10.68 -5.17 -1.50
CA SER A 221 10.39 -3.97 -2.29
C SER A 221 11.55 -3.54 -3.20
N GLU A 222 12.79 -3.48 -2.72
CA GLU A 222 13.94 -3.16 -3.58
C GLU A 222 14.26 -4.28 -4.60
N ASN A 223 13.86 -5.51 -4.31
CA ASN A 223 14.01 -6.65 -5.23
C ASN A 223 12.84 -6.79 -6.22
N ASN A 224 11.85 -5.88 -6.20
CA ASN A 224 10.72 -5.86 -7.12
C ASN A 224 9.95 -7.20 -7.21
N ARG A 225 9.72 -7.87 -6.08
CA ARG A 225 9.08 -9.19 -6.03
C ARG A 225 8.22 -9.38 -4.79
N VAL A 226 7.32 -10.36 -4.84
CA VAL A 226 6.62 -10.88 -3.65
C VAL A 226 7.17 -12.26 -3.33
N ALA A 227 7.71 -12.41 -2.13
CA ALA A 227 8.16 -13.69 -1.59
C ALA A 227 7.02 -14.34 -0.79
N LYS A 228 6.95 -15.69 -0.83
CA LYS A 228 6.05 -16.51 -0.03
C LYS A 228 6.86 -17.58 0.71
N LEU A 229 6.56 -17.80 1.98
CA LEU A 229 7.09 -18.90 2.78
C LEU A 229 5.91 -19.74 3.29
N ALA A 230 5.94 -21.06 3.04
CA ALA A 230 4.93 -21.97 3.57
C ALA A 230 5.07 -22.12 5.10
N ALA A 231 3.98 -22.43 5.81
CA ALA A 231 4.00 -22.68 7.25
C ALA A 231 5.04 -23.74 7.64
N GLY A 232 5.99 -23.40 8.51
CA GLY A 232 7.11 -24.28 8.90
C GLY A 232 8.11 -24.60 7.78
N GLY A 233 8.00 -23.96 6.61
CA GLY A 233 8.91 -24.13 5.48
C GLY A 233 10.26 -23.44 5.71
N ALA A 234 11.32 -24.02 5.14
CA ALA A 234 12.69 -23.48 5.25
C ALA A 234 13.17 -22.69 4.01
N THR A 235 12.40 -22.71 2.92
CA THR A 235 12.80 -22.12 1.62
C THR A 235 11.66 -21.24 1.10
N PRO A 236 11.89 -19.93 0.87
CA PRO A 236 10.89 -19.07 0.25
C PRO A 236 10.79 -19.36 -1.25
N VAL A 237 9.59 -19.17 -1.79
CA VAL A 237 9.30 -19.14 -3.24
C VAL A 237 8.88 -17.73 -3.65
N TYR A 238 9.01 -17.39 -4.93
CA TYR A 238 8.62 -16.07 -5.45
C TYR A 238 7.36 -16.20 -6.29
N LEU A 239 6.39 -15.32 -6.07
CA LEU A 239 5.14 -15.32 -6.84
C LEU A 239 5.34 -14.71 -8.23
N SER A 240 4.59 -15.22 -9.22
CA SER A 240 4.68 -14.82 -10.63
C SER A 240 4.02 -13.47 -10.93
N PHE A 241 4.31 -12.45 -10.13
CA PHE A 241 4.07 -11.07 -10.54
C PHE A 241 5.15 -10.62 -11.53
N THR A 242 4.75 -9.86 -12.54
CA THR A 242 5.62 -9.37 -13.61
C THR A 242 5.70 -7.85 -13.58
N GLU A 243 6.89 -7.30 -13.83
CA GLU A 243 7.12 -5.85 -13.97
C GLU A 243 6.71 -5.02 -12.73
N LEU A 244 6.85 -5.59 -11.53
CA LEU A 244 6.71 -4.82 -10.29
C LEU A 244 7.82 -3.75 -10.20
N ASN A 245 7.51 -2.64 -9.53
CA ASN A 245 8.41 -1.53 -9.29
C ASN A 245 8.14 -0.98 -7.86
N PHE A 246 9.00 -1.38 -6.93
CA PHE A 246 8.92 -1.08 -5.50
C PHE A 246 7.58 -1.47 -4.87
N PRO A 247 7.16 -2.77 -4.94
CA PRO A 247 5.91 -3.22 -4.37
C PRO A 247 5.85 -2.90 -2.87
N HIS A 248 4.71 -2.41 -2.39
CA HIS A 248 4.60 -1.88 -1.03
C HIS A 248 3.76 -2.78 -0.12
N GLY A 249 2.43 -2.70 -0.20
CA GLY A 249 1.49 -3.52 0.56
C GLY A 249 1.24 -4.87 -0.10
N VAL A 250 0.96 -5.88 0.73
CA VAL A 250 0.49 -7.21 0.31
C VAL A 250 -0.72 -7.58 1.13
N ALA A 251 -1.72 -8.20 0.50
CA ALA A 251 -2.86 -8.84 1.17
C ALA A 251 -3.17 -10.19 0.52
N VAL A 252 -3.87 -11.07 1.23
CA VAL A 252 -4.32 -12.37 0.71
C VAL A 252 -5.79 -12.59 1.08
N ASP A 253 -6.60 -13.03 0.12
CA ASP A 253 -8.01 -13.37 0.38
C ASP A 253 -8.18 -14.83 0.84
N HIS A 254 -9.37 -15.16 1.36
CA HIS A 254 -9.72 -16.50 1.84
C HIS A 254 -9.73 -17.59 0.75
N ASN A 255 -9.53 -17.24 -0.52
CA ASN A 255 -9.38 -18.16 -1.65
C ASN A 255 -7.91 -18.31 -2.08
N GLY A 256 -6.96 -17.72 -1.33
CA GLY A 256 -5.53 -17.69 -1.66
C GLY A 256 -5.17 -16.71 -2.78
N GLY A 257 -6.06 -15.78 -3.14
CA GLY A 257 -5.76 -14.71 -4.07
C GLY A 257 -4.87 -13.64 -3.43
N VAL A 258 -3.68 -13.43 -3.98
CA VAL A 258 -2.69 -12.48 -3.45
C VAL A 258 -2.81 -11.14 -4.17
N TYR A 259 -2.81 -10.06 -3.41
CA TYR A 259 -2.92 -8.69 -3.86
C TYR A 259 -1.64 -7.94 -3.51
N VAL A 260 -1.13 -7.11 -4.42
CA VAL A 260 0.05 -6.27 -4.20
C VAL A 260 -0.16 -4.88 -4.75
N THR A 261 0.20 -3.85 -3.97
CA THR A 261 0.31 -2.49 -4.48
C THR A 261 1.66 -2.33 -5.17
N ASP A 262 1.62 -1.99 -6.45
CA ASP A 262 2.79 -1.81 -7.30
C ASP A 262 3.13 -0.31 -7.33
N LEU A 263 3.77 0.15 -6.24
CA LEU A 263 3.80 1.55 -5.79
C LEU A 263 4.18 2.53 -6.90
N ASN A 264 5.35 2.35 -7.51
CA ASN A 264 5.88 3.29 -8.51
C ASN A 264 5.18 3.17 -9.88
N ASN A 265 4.39 2.11 -10.09
CA ASN A 265 3.58 1.90 -11.29
C ASN A 265 2.12 2.33 -11.10
N ASN A 266 1.75 2.90 -9.94
CA ASN A 266 0.43 3.45 -9.65
C ASN A 266 -0.73 2.47 -9.91
N ARG A 267 -0.54 1.18 -9.58
CA ARG A 267 -1.54 0.13 -9.81
C ARG A 267 -1.59 -0.88 -8.67
N VAL A 268 -2.67 -1.67 -8.63
CA VAL A 268 -2.77 -2.85 -7.76
C VAL A 268 -2.96 -4.09 -8.63
N LEU A 269 -2.17 -5.13 -8.37
CA LEU A 269 -2.26 -6.40 -9.08
C LEU A 269 -2.88 -7.48 -8.17
N LYS A 270 -3.68 -8.37 -8.74
CA LYS A 270 -4.12 -9.62 -8.12
C LYS A 270 -3.49 -10.81 -8.84
N LEU A 271 -2.94 -11.76 -8.10
CA LEU A 271 -2.59 -13.10 -8.57
C LEU A 271 -3.54 -14.10 -7.91
N ALA A 272 -4.42 -14.74 -8.69
CA ALA A 272 -5.34 -15.75 -8.15
C ALA A 272 -4.57 -17.02 -7.72
N ALA A 273 -5.11 -17.77 -6.75
CA ALA A 273 -4.49 -19.01 -6.27
C ALA A 273 -4.23 -19.99 -7.43
N GLY A 274 -3.00 -20.52 -7.50
CA GLY A 274 -2.57 -21.41 -8.57
C GLY A 274 -2.39 -20.76 -9.95
N SER A 275 -2.65 -19.46 -10.10
CA SER A 275 -2.35 -18.71 -11.33
C SER A 275 -0.88 -18.30 -11.38
N ASN A 276 -0.33 -18.26 -12.58
CA ASN A 276 0.95 -17.62 -12.89
C ASN A 276 0.78 -16.31 -13.69
N THR A 277 -0.47 -15.86 -13.87
CA THR A 277 -0.82 -14.65 -14.61
C THR A 277 -1.49 -13.66 -13.67
N PRO A 278 -0.84 -12.52 -13.35
CA PRO A 278 -1.46 -11.47 -12.56
C PRO A 278 -2.47 -10.67 -13.42
N SER A 279 -3.46 -10.08 -12.76
CA SER A 279 -4.41 -9.14 -13.35
C SER A 279 -4.35 -7.79 -12.65
N THR A 280 -4.44 -6.70 -13.42
CA THR A 280 -4.54 -5.35 -12.86
C THR A 280 -5.97 -5.11 -12.40
N LEU A 281 -6.14 -4.66 -11.15
CA LEU A 281 -7.45 -4.25 -10.65
C LEU A 281 -7.84 -2.90 -11.27
N PRO A 282 -9.12 -2.70 -11.65
CA PRO A 282 -9.61 -1.49 -12.32
C PRO A 282 -9.80 -0.28 -11.38
N PHE A 283 -8.84 -0.05 -10.49
CA PHE A 283 -8.71 1.25 -9.82
C PHE A 283 -8.34 2.33 -10.86
N THR A 284 -8.79 3.55 -10.62
CA THR A 284 -8.48 4.73 -11.43
C THR A 284 -7.83 5.80 -10.57
N ASP A 285 -6.97 6.62 -11.18
CA ASP A 285 -6.37 7.79 -10.54
C ASP A 285 -5.52 7.47 -9.28
N LEU A 286 -4.96 6.26 -9.14
CA LEU A 286 -4.02 5.96 -8.05
C LEU A 286 -2.71 6.74 -8.21
N ASN A 287 -2.09 7.09 -7.09
CA ASN A 287 -0.79 7.74 -7.04
C ASN A 287 -0.02 7.25 -5.81
N PHE A 288 1.08 6.52 -6.01
CA PHE A 288 1.84 5.78 -4.98
C PHE A 288 0.91 5.05 -3.98
N PRO A 289 0.21 3.97 -4.42
CA PRO A 289 -0.66 3.18 -3.53
C PRO A 289 0.14 2.42 -2.45
N TYR A 290 -0.07 2.74 -1.18
CA TYR A 290 0.70 2.20 -0.05
C TYR A 290 0.16 0.84 0.42
N GLY A 291 -0.80 0.85 1.34
CA GLY A 291 -1.43 -0.34 1.90
C GLY A 291 -2.51 -0.90 0.99
N VAL A 292 -2.75 -2.21 1.12
CA VAL A 292 -3.91 -2.89 0.54
C VAL A 292 -4.50 -3.84 1.57
N ALA A 293 -5.84 -3.90 1.62
CA ALA A 293 -6.59 -4.92 2.36
C ALA A 293 -7.70 -5.49 1.47
N VAL A 294 -8.15 -6.70 1.79
CA VAL A 294 -9.28 -7.36 1.12
C VAL A 294 -10.24 -7.90 2.18
N ASP A 295 -11.55 -7.70 2.00
CA ASP A 295 -12.57 -8.25 2.89
C ASP A 295 -13.11 -9.61 2.40
N ASN A 296 -13.89 -10.29 3.26
CA ASN A 296 -14.49 -11.59 2.95
C ASN A 296 -15.52 -11.55 1.79
N ALA A 297 -15.95 -10.37 1.34
CA ALA A 297 -16.78 -10.22 0.14
C ALA A 297 -15.92 -9.97 -1.12
N GLY A 298 -14.60 -9.96 -0.99
CA GLY A 298 -13.65 -9.72 -2.09
C GLY A 298 -13.45 -8.24 -2.45
N ASN A 299 -14.01 -7.30 -1.66
CA ASN A 299 -13.76 -5.89 -1.91
C ASN A 299 -12.33 -5.53 -1.50
N VAL A 300 -11.69 -4.65 -2.28
CA VAL A 300 -10.28 -4.27 -2.09
C VAL A 300 -10.20 -2.82 -1.64
N TYR A 301 -9.43 -2.56 -0.60
CA TYR A 301 -9.23 -1.24 0.01
C TYR A 301 -7.77 -0.84 -0.17
N VAL A 302 -7.52 0.40 -0.60
CA VAL A 302 -6.18 0.90 -0.92
C VAL A 302 -6.02 2.32 -0.36
N THR A 303 -4.90 2.58 0.29
CA THR A 303 -4.43 3.94 0.65
C THR A 303 -3.53 4.47 -0.44
N ASP A 304 -3.63 5.77 -0.77
CA ASP A 304 -2.76 6.39 -1.77
C ASP A 304 -2.32 7.81 -1.36
N PHE A 305 -1.32 8.34 -2.09
CA PHE A 305 -0.72 9.65 -1.83
C PHE A 305 -1.67 10.84 -2.11
N HIS A 306 -2.89 10.59 -2.59
CA HIS A 306 -3.94 11.61 -2.65
C HIS A 306 -4.64 11.84 -1.30
N LYS A 307 -4.10 11.28 -0.20
CA LYS A 307 -4.61 11.46 1.17
C LYS A 307 -6.04 10.94 1.33
N ARG A 308 -6.28 9.75 0.79
CA ARG A 308 -7.60 9.10 0.79
C ARG A 308 -7.46 7.58 0.93
N VAL A 309 -8.59 6.94 1.18
CA VAL A 309 -8.76 5.50 1.05
C VAL A 309 -9.77 5.25 -0.06
N VAL A 310 -9.42 4.40 -1.02
CA VAL A 310 -10.33 3.98 -2.09
C VAL A 310 -10.71 2.52 -1.92
N LYS A 311 -12.00 2.23 -2.07
CA LYS A 311 -12.57 0.89 -2.12
C LYS A 311 -12.93 0.55 -3.56
N LEU A 312 -12.48 -0.60 -4.05
CA LEU A 312 -13.04 -1.24 -5.24
C LEU A 312 -13.98 -2.36 -4.77
N SER A 313 -15.24 -2.29 -5.20
CA SER A 313 -16.22 -3.33 -4.84
C SER A 313 -16.04 -4.59 -5.68
N ALA A 314 -16.30 -5.77 -5.11
CA ALA A 314 -16.34 -7.02 -5.84
C ALA A 314 -17.48 -7.05 -6.88
N THR A 315 -17.31 -7.87 -7.91
CA THR A 315 -18.26 -8.11 -9.02
C THR A 315 -19.08 -9.35 -8.82
#